data_AF-A0A3M4Q8K8-F1
#
_entry.id   AF-A0A3M4Q8K8-F1
#
_cell.length_a   1.000
_cell.length_b   1.000
_cell.length_c   1.000
_cell.angle_alpha   90.00
_cell.angle_beta   90.00
_cell.angle_gamma   90.00
#
_symmetry.space_group_name_H-M   'P 1'
#
loop_
_entity.id
_entity.type
_entity.pdbx_description
1 polymer ?
#
loop_
_entity_poly.entity_id
_entity_poly.type
_entity_poly.pdbx_seq_one_letter_code
_entity_poly.pdbx_strand_id
1 'polypeptide(L)'
;MGLLIEGHWKDQWYESSADGAFQREQAQRRNWVTADGEPGPSGDGGFKAEAGRYHLYVSLACPWAHRTLILRKLKGLESLIDVSVVSWLMLENGWTFDKAHGSTGDKLDGFDFMHQRYTADTENYTGRVTVPVLWDKKLKRIVSNESAEIIRMFNSAFNGLTGNTLDFYPEALRSTIDTLNERIYPAVNNGVYRAGFATSQQAYESAFDDVFAELDRLEQHLAEQRYLAGEYLTEADVRLFTTLIRFDAVYYSHFKCNLRRIADYAHLSNWLRELYQWPGVAETVDFAHIKGHYYASHRTINPTGIVPKGPLQRFDAEHDRARLTGKGVWN
;
A
#
# COMPACT_ATOMS: atom_id res chain seq x y z
N MET A 1 16.11 3.70 -2.83
CA MET A 1 15.04 4.68 -3.11
C MET A 1 15.69 6.03 -3.09
N GLY A 2 15.82 6.64 -4.26
CA GLY A 2 16.34 7.99 -4.43
C GLY A 2 15.24 9.05 -4.46
N LEU A 3 15.57 10.20 -5.02
CA LEU A 3 14.67 11.31 -5.31
C LEU A 3 15.08 12.00 -6.60
N LEU A 4 14.18 12.81 -7.15
CA LEU A 4 14.54 13.80 -8.16
C LEU A 4 14.86 15.13 -7.46
N ILE A 5 15.88 15.83 -7.94
CA ILE A 5 16.19 17.22 -7.59
C ILE A 5 16.25 17.99 -8.90
N GLU A 6 15.31 18.92 -9.09
CA GLU A 6 15.17 19.72 -10.31
C GLU A 6 15.16 18.85 -11.57
N GLY A 7 14.44 17.72 -11.54
CA GLY A 7 14.37 16.78 -12.67
C GLY A 7 15.53 15.80 -12.79
N HIS A 8 16.57 15.93 -11.98
CA HIS A 8 17.73 15.05 -12.03
C HIS A 8 17.68 13.98 -10.94
N TRP A 9 17.85 12.71 -11.33
CA TRP A 9 17.83 11.59 -10.39
C TRP A 9 19.04 11.63 -9.46
N LYS A 10 18.78 11.41 -8.17
CA LYS A 10 19.78 11.28 -7.10
C LYS A 10 19.49 10.02 -6.30
N ASP A 11 20.46 9.11 -6.27
CA ASP A 11 20.40 7.94 -5.39
C ASP A 11 20.74 8.33 -3.94
N GLN A 12 19.78 8.94 -3.25
CA GLN A 12 19.89 9.34 -1.86
C GLN A 12 18.71 8.81 -1.06
N TRP A 13 18.98 8.06 0.01
CA TRP A 13 17.94 7.51 0.88
C TRP A 13 17.28 8.58 1.76
N TYR A 14 16.32 8.21 2.60
CA TYR A 14 15.75 9.09 3.62
C TYR A 14 16.82 9.46 4.66
N GLU A 15 16.85 10.72 5.08
CA GLU A 15 17.63 11.15 6.24
C GLU A 15 16.88 10.74 7.51
N SER A 16 17.60 10.18 8.49
CA SER A 16 17.08 10.01 9.85
C SER A 16 17.15 11.34 10.59
N SER A 17 16.22 11.60 11.50
CA SER A 17 16.36 12.72 12.42
C SER A 17 17.54 12.53 13.37
N ALA A 18 17.97 13.60 14.05
CA ALA A 18 19.14 13.58 14.93
C ALA A 18 19.07 12.53 16.06
N ASP A 19 17.87 12.12 16.45
CA ASP A 19 17.59 11.07 17.43
C ASP A 19 17.57 9.64 16.83
N GLY A 20 17.72 9.51 15.51
CA GLY A 20 17.73 8.26 14.77
C GLY A 20 16.34 7.75 14.37
N ALA A 21 15.29 8.54 14.53
CA ALA A 21 13.95 8.18 14.06
C ALA A 21 13.81 8.33 12.53
N PHE A 22 13.13 7.36 11.92
CA PHE A 22 12.81 7.39 10.49
C PHE A 22 11.66 8.36 10.22
N GLN A 23 11.84 9.28 9.27
CA GLN A 23 10.81 10.21 8.81
C GLN A 23 10.47 9.99 7.33
N ARG A 24 9.17 9.94 7.03
CA ARG A 24 8.65 9.73 5.68
C ARG A 24 8.20 11.05 5.07
N GLU A 25 8.66 11.34 3.86
CA GLU A 25 8.19 12.48 3.06
C GLU A 25 6.74 12.27 2.60
N GLN A 26 5.95 13.35 2.58
CA GLN A 26 4.55 13.33 2.15
C GLN A 26 4.41 13.33 0.61
N ALA A 27 3.31 12.76 0.12
CA ALA A 27 2.97 12.77 -1.30
C ALA A 27 2.65 14.20 -1.78
N GLN A 28 3.21 14.58 -2.94
CA GLN A 28 3.07 15.92 -3.52
C GLN A 28 2.01 16.01 -4.63
N ARG A 29 1.59 14.89 -5.24
CA ARG A 29 0.54 14.87 -6.28
C ARG A 29 -0.78 14.43 -5.66
N ARG A 30 -1.74 15.36 -5.61
CA ARG A 30 -2.93 15.28 -4.76
C ARG A 30 -4.22 15.68 -5.50
N ASN A 31 -4.26 15.55 -6.83
CA ASN A 31 -5.49 15.78 -7.58
C ASN A 31 -6.42 14.57 -7.44
N TRP A 32 -7.70 14.75 -7.77
CA TRP A 32 -8.73 13.72 -7.59
C TRP A 32 -9.45 13.37 -8.87
N VAL A 33 -9.63 12.06 -9.10
CA VAL A 33 -10.63 11.59 -10.07
C VAL A 33 -12.01 11.71 -9.44
N THR A 34 -12.91 12.42 -10.09
CA THR A 34 -14.32 12.60 -9.69
C THR A 34 -15.25 12.16 -10.81
N ALA A 35 -16.52 11.89 -10.50
CA ALA A 35 -17.47 11.36 -11.48
C ALA A 35 -17.75 12.35 -12.63
N ASP A 36 -17.70 13.65 -12.34
CA ASP A 36 -17.97 14.76 -13.26
C ASP A 36 -16.71 15.49 -13.74
N GLY A 37 -15.59 15.34 -13.04
CA GLY A 37 -14.35 16.04 -13.30
C GLY A 37 -14.19 17.34 -12.53
N GLU A 38 -15.09 17.66 -11.60
CA GLU A 38 -14.91 18.77 -10.67
C GLU A 38 -13.72 18.50 -9.72
N PRO A 39 -13.07 19.54 -9.17
CA PRO A 39 -12.01 19.37 -8.19
C PRO A 39 -12.46 18.54 -6.97
N GLY A 40 -11.59 17.67 -6.47
CA GLY A 40 -11.80 16.99 -5.19
C GLY A 40 -11.44 17.89 -4.00
N PRO A 41 -11.24 17.31 -2.80
CA PRO A 41 -10.81 18.04 -1.61
C PRO A 41 -9.47 18.78 -1.74
N SER A 42 -8.65 18.45 -2.73
CA SER A 42 -7.34 19.04 -3.00
C SER A 42 -7.00 19.00 -4.49
N GLY A 43 -6.02 19.80 -4.89
CA GLY A 43 -5.52 19.85 -6.26
C GLY A 43 -6.49 20.50 -7.26
N ASP A 44 -6.23 20.28 -8.53
CA ASP A 44 -7.00 20.81 -9.65
C ASP A 44 -8.14 19.85 -10.07
N GLY A 45 -9.16 20.40 -10.74
CA GLY A 45 -10.18 19.62 -11.45
C GLY A 45 -9.73 19.17 -12.84
N GLY A 46 -10.67 18.65 -13.63
CA GLY A 46 -10.47 18.17 -15.00
C GLY A 46 -10.25 16.66 -15.13
N PHE A 47 -10.25 15.92 -14.02
CA PHE A 47 -10.04 14.47 -13.97
C PHE A 47 -11.37 13.72 -13.82
N LYS A 48 -12.16 13.72 -14.89
CA LYS A 48 -13.42 12.98 -14.95
C LYS A 48 -13.20 11.47 -15.07
N ALA A 49 -13.90 10.68 -14.26
CA ALA A 49 -13.97 9.23 -14.37
C ALA A 49 -14.41 8.80 -15.78
N GLU A 50 -13.48 8.20 -16.53
CA GLU A 50 -13.65 7.81 -17.92
C GLU A 50 -12.95 6.46 -18.15
N ALA A 51 -13.65 5.54 -18.83
CA ALA A 51 -13.12 4.23 -19.16
C ALA A 51 -11.85 4.34 -20.03
N GLY A 52 -10.78 3.63 -19.64
CA GLY A 52 -9.55 3.58 -20.43
C GLY A 52 -8.74 4.88 -20.42
N ARG A 53 -9.10 5.90 -19.62
CA ARG A 53 -8.31 7.15 -19.50
C ARG A 53 -7.14 7.02 -18.52
N TYR A 54 -7.34 6.26 -17.44
CA TYR A 54 -6.38 6.20 -16.35
C TYR A 54 -5.48 4.97 -16.41
N HIS A 55 -4.27 5.11 -15.89
CA HIS A 55 -3.29 4.05 -15.78
C HIS A 55 -2.68 4.04 -14.39
N LEU A 56 -2.49 2.86 -13.81
CA LEU A 56 -1.94 2.69 -12.47
C LEU A 56 -0.55 2.05 -12.53
N TYR A 57 0.44 2.72 -11.96
CA TYR A 57 1.79 2.18 -11.77
C TYR A 57 1.93 1.69 -10.32
N VAL A 58 2.36 0.44 -10.15
CA VAL A 58 2.42 -0.23 -8.84
C VAL A 58 3.67 -1.08 -8.70
N SER A 59 4.04 -1.38 -7.46
CA SER A 59 4.86 -2.55 -7.13
C SER A 59 4.02 -3.53 -6.34
N LEU A 60 4.02 -4.81 -6.70
CA LEU A 60 3.35 -5.87 -5.92
C LEU A 60 3.98 -6.02 -4.52
N ALA A 61 5.21 -5.54 -4.33
CA ALA A 61 5.88 -5.55 -3.03
C ALA A 61 5.42 -4.44 -2.08
N CYS A 62 4.95 -3.30 -2.61
CA CYS A 62 4.66 -2.10 -1.82
C CYS A 62 3.27 -2.16 -1.17
N PRO A 63 3.12 -2.03 0.16
CA PRO A 63 1.81 -2.09 0.82
C PRO A 63 0.89 -0.93 0.42
N TRP A 64 1.42 0.28 0.18
CA TRP A 64 0.63 1.42 -0.28
C TRP A 64 0.05 1.19 -1.68
N ALA A 65 0.85 0.63 -2.60
CA ALA A 65 0.38 0.30 -3.94
C ALA A 65 -0.57 -0.91 -3.94
N HIS A 66 -0.37 -1.85 -3.01
CA HIS A 66 -1.24 -3.01 -2.87
C HIS A 66 -2.69 -2.60 -2.51
N ARG A 67 -2.89 -1.52 -1.73
CA ARG A 67 -4.24 -0.99 -1.41
C ARG A 67 -5.03 -0.65 -2.66
N THR A 68 -4.39 -0.01 -3.63
CA THR A 68 -5.05 0.41 -4.88
C THR A 68 -5.37 -0.78 -5.78
N LEU A 69 -4.54 -1.84 -5.77
CA LEU A 69 -4.85 -3.09 -6.47
C LEU A 69 -6.05 -3.81 -5.88
N ILE A 70 -6.14 -3.87 -4.54
CA ILE A 70 -7.28 -4.48 -3.85
C ILE A 70 -8.57 -3.73 -4.18
N LEU A 71 -8.60 -2.40 -4.04
CA LEU A 71 -9.79 -1.63 -4.39
C LEU A 71 -10.10 -1.69 -5.89
N ARG A 72 -9.09 -1.71 -6.77
CA ARG A 72 -9.30 -1.92 -8.21
C ARG A 72 -10.02 -3.24 -8.50
N LYS A 73 -9.66 -4.33 -7.82
CA LYS A 73 -10.32 -5.63 -7.92
C LYS A 73 -11.75 -5.58 -7.34
N LEU A 74 -11.90 -5.16 -6.09
CA LEU A 74 -13.19 -5.18 -5.39
C LEU A 74 -14.24 -4.23 -6.00
N LYS A 75 -13.80 -3.15 -6.66
CA LYS A 75 -14.66 -2.20 -7.37
C LYS A 75 -14.89 -2.55 -8.85
N GLY A 76 -14.33 -3.65 -9.34
CA GLY A 76 -14.52 -4.09 -10.73
C GLY A 76 -13.92 -3.12 -11.75
N LEU A 77 -12.79 -2.51 -11.44
CA LEU A 77 -12.16 -1.45 -12.25
C LEU A 77 -11.15 -2.00 -13.27
N GLU A 78 -11.03 -3.32 -13.41
CA GLU A 78 -9.93 -3.90 -14.19
C GLU A 78 -10.00 -3.59 -15.68
N SER A 79 -11.20 -3.46 -16.23
CA SER A 79 -11.44 -3.06 -17.63
C SER A 79 -11.31 -1.56 -17.84
N LEU A 80 -11.32 -0.74 -16.78
CA LEU A 80 -11.31 0.72 -16.86
C LEU A 80 -9.92 1.31 -16.62
N ILE A 81 -9.11 0.67 -15.79
CA ILE A 81 -7.80 1.16 -15.35
C ILE A 81 -6.73 0.10 -15.63
N ASP A 82 -5.85 0.39 -16.58
CA ASP A 82 -4.71 -0.45 -16.90
C ASP A 82 -3.65 -0.41 -15.79
N VAL A 83 -2.79 -1.44 -15.71
CA VAL A 83 -1.74 -1.53 -14.68
C VAL A 83 -0.38 -1.86 -15.31
N SER A 84 0.65 -1.10 -14.93
CA SER A 84 2.06 -1.45 -15.09
C SER A 84 2.66 -1.79 -13.72
N VAL A 85 3.34 -2.93 -13.63
CA VAL A 85 4.04 -3.39 -12.42
C VAL A 85 5.53 -3.12 -12.58
N VAL A 86 6.11 -2.33 -11.69
CA VAL A 86 7.58 -2.12 -11.62
C VAL A 86 8.27 -3.38 -11.10
N SER A 87 9.56 -3.51 -11.41
CA SER A 87 10.45 -4.54 -10.88
C SER A 87 10.38 -4.59 -9.35
N TRP A 88 10.46 -5.78 -8.76
CA TRP A 88 10.58 -5.88 -7.30
C TRP A 88 11.95 -5.40 -6.78
N LEU A 89 12.98 -5.42 -7.61
CA LEU A 89 14.33 -5.00 -7.24
C LEU A 89 14.49 -3.48 -7.37
N MET A 90 14.75 -2.81 -6.26
CA MET A 90 14.87 -1.34 -6.19
C MET A 90 16.25 -0.94 -5.66
N LEU A 91 17.19 -0.64 -6.57
CA LEU A 91 18.57 -0.27 -6.24
C LEU A 91 18.82 1.21 -6.55
N GLU A 92 19.93 1.54 -7.22
CA GLU A 92 20.44 2.88 -7.42
C GLU A 92 19.52 3.77 -8.27
N ASN A 93 18.73 3.20 -9.17
CA ASN A 93 17.78 3.92 -10.03
C ASN A 93 16.34 3.95 -9.47
N GLY A 94 16.15 3.50 -8.23
CA GLY A 94 14.83 3.40 -7.64
C GLY A 94 13.98 2.33 -8.33
N TRP A 95 12.71 2.62 -8.57
CA TRP A 95 11.79 1.69 -9.23
C TRP A 95 12.07 1.62 -10.73
N THR A 96 12.30 0.41 -11.23
CA THR A 96 12.61 0.16 -12.65
C THR A 96 11.50 -0.64 -13.33
N PHE A 97 11.51 -0.66 -14.66
CA PHE A 97 10.63 -1.46 -15.50
C PHE A 97 11.33 -2.72 -16.03
N ASP A 98 12.37 -3.18 -15.33
CA ASP A 98 13.15 -4.36 -15.71
C ASP A 98 12.35 -5.66 -15.55
N LYS A 99 12.07 -6.29 -16.69
CA LYS A 99 11.29 -7.53 -16.78
C LYS A 99 12.01 -8.75 -16.18
N ALA A 100 13.34 -8.72 -16.07
CA ALA A 100 14.09 -9.83 -15.45
C ALA A 100 13.72 -10.02 -13.97
N HIS A 101 13.18 -8.98 -13.33
CA HIS A 101 12.81 -8.94 -11.93
C HIS A 101 11.29 -8.74 -11.75
N GLY A 102 10.50 -9.45 -12.57
CA GLY A 102 9.04 -9.55 -12.42
C GLY A 102 8.24 -8.33 -12.89
N SER A 103 8.87 -7.32 -13.49
CA SER A 103 8.15 -6.18 -14.06
C SER A 103 7.32 -6.59 -15.28
N THR A 104 6.21 -5.88 -15.52
CA THR A 104 5.50 -5.94 -16.82
C THR A 104 6.17 -5.10 -17.91
N GLY A 105 7.21 -4.31 -17.57
CA GLY A 105 7.63 -3.15 -18.36
C GLY A 105 6.67 -1.96 -18.17
N ASP A 106 7.05 -0.79 -18.69
CA ASP A 106 6.11 0.31 -18.89
C ASP A 106 5.26 0.05 -20.14
N LYS A 107 3.96 -0.14 -19.95
CA LYS A 107 2.99 -0.39 -21.04
C LYS A 107 2.58 0.86 -21.83
N LEU A 108 2.96 2.06 -21.38
CA LEU A 108 2.60 3.30 -22.08
C LEU A 108 3.72 3.76 -23.02
N ASP A 109 4.78 4.32 -22.46
CA ASP A 109 5.83 4.99 -23.25
C ASP A 109 7.12 4.17 -23.32
N GLY A 110 7.13 2.97 -22.72
CA GLY A 110 8.29 2.08 -22.74
C GLY A 110 9.48 2.60 -21.93
N PHE A 111 9.25 3.39 -20.89
CA PHE A 111 10.30 3.85 -19.98
C PHE A 111 11.00 2.69 -19.26
N ASP A 112 12.27 2.93 -18.91
CA ASP A 112 13.11 2.00 -18.14
C ASP A 112 12.99 2.24 -16.63
N PHE A 113 12.70 3.48 -16.22
CA PHE A 113 12.67 3.89 -14.82
C PHE A 113 11.41 4.70 -14.48
N MET A 114 10.87 4.48 -13.28
CA MET A 114 9.68 5.19 -12.81
C MET A 114 9.90 6.70 -12.68
N HIS A 115 11.14 7.14 -12.41
CA HIS A 115 11.42 8.57 -12.29
C HIS A 115 11.23 9.31 -13.64
N GLN A 116 11.36 8.62 -14.78
CA GLN A 116 11.09 9.20 -16.10
C GLN A 116 9.61 9.58 -16.26
N ARG A 117 8.70 8.84 -15.61
CA ARG A 117 7.27 9.18 -15.55
C ARG A 117 7.02 10.48 -14.79
N TYR A 118 7.77 10.73 -13.72
CA TYR A 118 7.68 11.98 -12.95
C TYR A 118 8.26 13.18 -13.71
N THR A 119 9.37 13.00 -14.42
CA THR A 119 9.93 14.09 -15.26
C THR A 119 9.08 14.36 -16.50
N ALA A 120 8.36 13.35 -17.02
CA ALA A 120 7.39 13.54 -18.09
C ALA A 120 6.14 14.32 -17.63
N ASP A 121 5.77 14.21 -16.35
CA ASP A 121 4.72 15.02 -15.71
C ASP A 121 5.20 16.47 -15.45
N THR A 122 6.40 16.61 -14.90
CA THR A 122 6.97 17.90 -14.50
C THR A 122 8.48 17.83 -14.62
N GLU A 123 9.03 18.53 -15.63
CA GLU A 123 10.44 18.45 -16.01
C GLU A 123 11.39 18.73 -14.83
N ASN A 124 11.09 19.74 -14.02
CA ASN A 124 11.90 20.17 -12.88
C ASN A 124 11.40 19.61 -11.53
N TYR A 125 10.76 18.44 -11.51
CA TYR A 125 10.23 17.84 -10.29
C TYR A 125 11.32 17.64 -9.22
N THR A 126 11.02 18.03 -7.98
CA THR A 126 11.84 17.75 -6.79
C THR A 126 11.02 17.01 -5.77
N GLY A 127 11.41 15.77 -5.46
CA GLY A 127 10.73 14.92 -4.50
C GLY A 127 10.91 13.43 -4.75
N ARG A 128 10.28 12.63 -3.89
CA ARG A 128 10.38 11.17 -3.96
C ARG A 128 9.58 10.58 -5.11
N VAL A 129 10.21 9.64 -5.80
CA VAL A 129 9.58 8.83 -6.85
C VAL A 129 8.98 7.59 -6.21
N THR A 130 7.68 7.60 -5.99
CA THR A 130 6.97 6.56 -5.23
C THR A 130 6.05 5.73 -6.12
N VAL A 131 5.54 4.64 -5.57
CA VAL A 131 4.36 3.91 -6.06
C VAL A 131 3.36 3.79 -4.90
N PRO A 132 2.04 3.84 -5.16
CA PRO A 132 1.40 3.87 -6.47
C PRO A 132 1.45 5.24 -7.15
N VAL A 133 1.27 5.26 -8.47
CA VAL A 133 0.99 6.48 -9.26
C VAL A 133 -0.24 6.23 -10.12
N LEU A 134 -1.25 7.10 -9.95
CA LEU A 134 -2.39 7.19 -10.86
C LEU A 134 -2.09 8.24 -11.93
N TRP A 135 -1.99 7.78 -13.18
CA TRP A 135 -1.62 8.57 -14.34
C TRP A 135 -2.83 8.84 -15.23
N ASP A 136 -2.96 10.07 -15.71
CA ASP A 136 -3.93 10.45 -16.73
C ASP A 136 -3.29 10.34 -18.12
N LYS A 137 -3.75 9.41 -18.95
CA LYS A 137 -3.24 9.22 -20.32
C LYS A 137 -3.62 10.36 -21.27
N LYS A 138 -4.71 11.08 -20.99
CA LYS A 138 -5.23 12.18 -21.80
C LYS A 138 -4.47 13.47 -21.52
N LEU A 139 -4.35 13.83 -20.23
CA LEU A 139 -3.64 15.04 -19.81
C LEU A 139 -2.14 14.85 -19.68
N LYS A 140 -1.66 13.60 -19.78
CA LYS A 140 -0.25 13.21 -19.65
C LYS A 140 0.39 13.76 -18.37
N ARG A 141 -0.32 13.62 -17.25
CA ARG A 141 0.13 14.10 -15.95
C ARG A 141 -0.25 13.14 -14.83
N ILE A 142 0.47 13.21 -13.73
CA ILE A 142 0.14 12.44 -12.53
C ILE A 142 -1.09 13.06 -11.87
N VAL A 143 -2.13 12.25 -11.67
CA VAL A 143 -3.31 12.63 -10.90
C VAL A 143 -2.94 12.63 -9.42
N SER A 144 -2.52 11.47 -8.91
CA SER A 144 -2.16 11.30 -7.51
C SER A 144 -1.08 10.24 -7.32
N ASN A 145 -0.23 10.45 -6.32
CA ASN A 145 0.66 9.44 -5.77
C ASN A 145 0.40 9.18 -4.27
N GLU A 146 -0.78 9.57 -3.78
CA GLU A 146 -1.26 9.31 -2.43
C GLU A 146 -2.24 8.13 -2.43
N SER A 147 -1.79 6.97 -1.94
CA SER A 147 -2.58 5.74 -1.94
C SER A 147 -3.93 5.86 -1.22
N ALA A 148 -4.01 6.62 -0.13
CA ALA A 148 -5.23 6.75 0.66
C ALA A 148 -6.31 7.55 -0.08
N GLU A 149 -5.91 8.51 -0.90
CA GLU A 149 -6.84 9.27 -1.75
C GLU A 149 -7.23 8.45 -2.97
N ILE A 150 -6.28 7.76 -3.61
CA ILE A 150 -6.57 6.92 -4.79
C ILE A 150 -7.63 5.85 -4.48
N ILE A 151 -7.54 5.18 -3.32
CA ILE A 151 -8.56 4.18 -2.95
C ILE A 151 -9.95 4.81 -2.73
N ARG A 152 -10.02 6.06 -2.25
CA ARG A 152 -11.28 6.81 -2.11
C ARG A 152 -11.83 7.26 -3.46
N MET A 153 -10.98 7.61 -4.42
CA MET A 153 -11.39 7.84 -5.81
C MET A 153 -11.98 6.57 -6.42
N PHE A 154 -11.30 5.42 -6.27
CA PHE A 154 -11.77 4.14 -6.79
C PHE A 154 -13.09 3.69 -6.14
N ASN A 155 -13.30 4.04 -4.88
CA ASN A 155 -14.49 3.69 -4.12
C ASN A 155 -15.79 4.23 -4.75
N SER A 156 -15.77 5.44 -5.33
CA SER A 156 -17.00 6.11 -5.78
C SER A 156 -16.98 6.73 -7.18
N ALA A 157 -15.83 7.22 -7.66
CA ALA A 157 -15.78 8.03 -8.89
C ALA A 157 -16.25 7.26 -10.14
N PHE A 158 -16.07 5.93 -10.15
CA PHE A 158 -16.38 5.06 -11.28
C PHE A 158 -17.71 4.30 -11.13
N ASN A 159 -18.50 4.55 -10.07
CA ASN A 159 -19.73 3.80 -9.80
C ASN A 159 -20.71 3.86 -10.98
N GLY A 160 -20.84 5.03 -11.64
CA GLY A 160 -21.69 5.19 -12.82
C GLY A 160 -21.22 4.41 -14.06
N LEU A 161 -19.96 3.98 -14.11
CA LEU A 161 -19.38 3.20 -15.21
C LEU A 161 -19.41 1.70 -14.94
N THR A 162 -19.20 1.27 -13.69
CA THR A 162 -19.17 -0.15 -13.31
C THR A 162 -20.53 -0.69 -12.85
N GLY A 163 -21.43 0.19 -12.38
CA GLY A 163 -22.63 -0.22 -11.64
C GLY A 163 -22.34 -0.82 -10.26
N ASN A 164 -21.06 -0.91 -9.86
CA ASN A 164 -20.67 -1.39 -8.54
C ASN A 164 -20.77 -0.25 -7.54
N THR A 165 -21.75 -0.31 -6.64
CA THR A 165 -22.02 0.69 -5.60
C THR A 165 -21.49 0.34 -4.22
N LEU A 166 -20.72 -0.76 -4.10
CA LEU A 166 -20.09 -1.13 -2.82
C LEU A 166 -19.24 0.03 -2.28
N ASP A 167 -19.42 0.36 -1.01
CA ASP A 167 -18.78 1.49 -0.35
C ASP A 167 -17.89 1.01 0.82
N PHE A 168 -16.59 1.22 0.67
CA PHE A 168 -15.55 0.90 1.66
C PHE A 168 -15.28 2.08 2.63
N TYR A 169 -15.90 3.23 2.41
CA TYR A 169 -15.81 4.43 3.26
C TYR A 169 -17.19 5.13 3.40
N PRO A 170 -18.23 4.38 3.83
CA PRO A 170 -19.59 4.89 3.90
C PRO A 170 -19.73 5.95 4.98
N GLU A 171 -20.58 6.94 4.74
CA GLU A 171 -20.78 8.11 5.59
C GLU A 171 -20.96 7.75 7.07
N ALA A 172 -21.80 6.75 7.35
CA ALA A 172 -22.11 6.28 8.70
C ALA A 172 -20.90 5.74 9.49
N LEU A 173 -19.82 5.32 8.82
CA LEU A 173 -18.64 4.73 9.45
C LEU A 173 -17.38 5.60 9.33
N ARG A 174 -17.44 6.76 8.66
CA ARG A 174 -16.24 7.57 8.37
C ARG A 174 -15.46 7.96 9.62
N SER A 175 -16.14 8.45 10.66
CA SER A 175 -15.49 8.85 11.92
C SER A 175 -14.75 7.69 12.59
N THR A 176 -15.36 6.49 12.60
CA THR A 176 -14.73 5.28 13.11
C THR A 176 -13.54 4.87 12.25
N ILE A 177 -13.69 4.87 10.93
CA ILE A 177 -12.64 4.50 9.98
C ILE A 177 -11.44 5.45 10.10
N ASP A 178 -11.69 6.76 10.15
CA ASP A 178 -10.64 7.77 10.25
C ASP A 178 -9.90 7.65 11.60
N THR A 179 -10.62 7.47 12.70
CA THR A 179 -10.03 7.22 14.02
C THR A 179 -9.12 5.98 14.02
N LEU A 180 -9.59 4.87 13.44
CA LEU A 180 -8.79 3.64 13.30
C LEU A 180 -7.55 3.88 12.45
N ASN A 181 -7.71 4.55 11.31
CA ASN A 181 -6.63 4.84 10.38
C ASN A 181 -5.54 5.74 10.98
N GLU A 182 -5.93 6.77 11.73
CA GLU A 182 -5.04 7.69 12.45
C GLU A 182 -4.24 6.97 13.53
N ARG A 183 -4.84 5.97 14.20
CA ARG A 183 -4.17 5.16 15.21
C ARG A 183 -3.23 4.11 14.60
N ILE A 184 -3.72 3.36 13.61
CA ILE A 184 -3.03 2.20 13.00
C ILE A 184 -1.86 2.64 12.12
N TYR A 185 -1.98 3.76 11.40
CA TYR A 185 -0.93 4.20 10.48
C TYR A 185 0.43 4.43 11.14
N PRO A 186 0.57 5.32 12.15
CA PRO A 186 1.86 5.60 12.77
C PRO A 186 2.39 4.42 13.60
N ALA A 187 1.50 3.63 14.21
CA ALA A 187 1.87 2.53 15.10
C ALA A 187 2.20 1.22 14.36
N VAL A 188 1.51 0.91 13.25
CA VAL A 188 1.65 -0.39 12.56
C VAL A 188 2.12 -0.20 11.12
N ASN A 189 1.38 0.53 10.28
CA ASN A 189 1.72 0.61 8.85
C ASN A 189 3.09 1.25 8.60
N ASN A 190 3.35 2.38 9.27
CA ASN A 190 4.64 3.05 9.28
C ASN A 190 5.51 2.60 10.47
N GLY A 191 4.92 2.05 11.54
CA GLY A 191 5.64 1.58 12.72
C GLY A 191 6.68 0.50 12.42
N VAL A 192 6.34 -0.48 11.58
CA VAL A 192 7.32 -1.51 11.15
C VAL A 192 8.50 -0.92 10.36
N TYR A 193 8.29 0.18 9.62
CA TYR A 193 9.37 0.91 8.95
C TYR A 193 10.20 1.73 9.94
N ARG A 194 9.54 2.37 10.92
CA ARG A 194 10.23 3.07 12.01
C ARG A 194 11.17 2.13 12.76
N ALA A 195 10.72 0.91 13.09
CA ALA A 195 11.57 -0.10 13.71
C ALA A 195 12.67 -0.58 12.75
N GLY A 196 12.32 -0.97 11.52
CA GLY A 196 13.26 -1.56 10.57
C GLY A 196 14.38 -0.63 10.11
N PHE A 197 14.12 0.67 10.03
CA PHE A 197 15.08 1.70 9.59
C PHE A 197 15.63 2.56 10.72
N ALA A 198 15.32 2.25 11.98
CA ALA A 198 15.89 2.96 13.11
C ALA A 198 17.43 2.89 13.09
N THR A 199 18.09 4.01 13.36
CA THR A 199 19.55 4.09 13.44
C THR A 199 20.06 4.17 14.88
N SER A 200 19.15 4.21 15.87
CA SER A 200 19.46 4.14 17.30
C SER A 200 18.62 3.05 17.99
N GLN A 201 19.16 2.46 19.06
CA GLN A 201 18.46 1.42 19.83
C GLN A 201 17.15 1.95 20.44
N GLN A 202 17.17 3.19 20.95
CA GLN A 202 15.99 3.81 21.56
C GLN A 202 14.86 4.05 20.54
N ALA A 203 15.18 4.50 19.33
CA ALA A 203 14.19 4.69 18.27
C ALA A 203 13.58 3.35 17.83
N TYR A 204 14.42 2.30 17.76
CA TYR A 204 13.96 0.94 17.48
C TYR A 204 13.00 0.44 18.57
N GLU A 205 13.39 0.50 19.85
CA GLU A 205 12.59 0.02 20.98
C GLU A 205 11.24 0.74 21.07
N SER A 206 11.22 2.07 20.95
CA SER A 206 9.97 2.83 20.93
C SER A 206 9.05 2.42 19.78
N ALA A 207 9.58 2.24 18.57
CA ALA A 207 8.77 1.81 17.44
C ALA A 207 8.31 0.34 17.56
N PHE A 208 9.15 -0.51 18.13
CA PHE A 208 8.83 -1.92 18.40
C PHE A 208 7.69 -2.03 19.42
N ASP A 209 7.77 -1.29 20.52
CA ASP A 209 6.75 -1.26 21.56
C ASP A 209 5.42 -0.72 21.02
N ASP A 210 5.45 0.37 20.23
CA ASP A 210 4.27 0.92 19.55
C ASP A 210 3.57 -0.14 18.67
N VAL A 211 4.34 -0.88 17.86
CA VAL A 211 3.82 -1.92 16.97
C VAL A 211 3.08 -2.99 17.76
N PHE A 212 3.71 -3.55 18.80
CA PHE A 212 3.11 -4.66 19.53
C PHE A 212 1.99 -4.25 20.48
N ALA A 213 2.05 -3.04 21.05
CA ALA A 213 0.94 -2.49 21.81
C ALA A 213 -0.32 -2.31 20.93
N GLU A 214 -0.16 -1.87 19.69
CA GLU A 214 -1.28 -1.72 18.77
C GLU A 214 -1.76 -3.07 18.20
N LEU A 215 -0.87 -4.02 17.91
CA LEU A 215 -1.28 -5.38 17.52
C LEU A 215 -2.09 -6.08 18.62
N ASP A 216 -1.72 -5.90 19.89
CA ASP A 216 -2.46 -6.47 21.03
C ASP A 216 -3.86 -5.85 21.18
N ARG A 217 -4.00 -4.54 20.93
CA ARG A 217 -5.31 -3.88 20.88
C ARG A 217 -6.16 -4.38 19.72
N LEU A 218 -5.56 -4.54 18.54
CA LEU A 218 -6.26 -5.05 17.36
C LEU A 218 -6.70 -6.51 17.55
N GLU A 219 -5.88 -7.34 18.21
CA GLU A 219 -6.25 -8.71 18.58
C GLU A 219 -7.50 -8.74 19.46
N GLN A 220 -7.52 -7.93 20.53
CA GLN A 220 -8.69 -7.82 21.42
C GLN A 220 -9.92 -7.30 20.68
N HIS A 221 -9.76 -6.26 19.87
CA HIS A 221 -10.84 -5.69 19.05
C HIS A 221 -11.44 -6.72 18.09
N LEU A 222 -10.59 -7.48 17.40
CA LEU A 222 -11.00 -8.52 16.46
C LEU A 222 -11.51 -9.79 17.15
N ALA A 223 -11.37 -9.93 18.47
CA ALA A 223 -12.02 -11.01 19.21
C ALA A 223 -13.56 -10.89 19.14
N GLU A 224 -14.04 -9.64 19.18
CA GLU A 224 -15.46 -9.26 19.29
C GLU A 224 -16.05 -8.78 17.97
N GLN A 225 -15.25 -8.10 17.14
CA GLN A 225 -15.69 -7.51 15.88
C GLN A 225 -15.15 -8.30 14.70
N ARG A 226 -15.98 -8.53 13.67
CA ARG A 226 -15.55 -9.27 12.47
C ARG A 226 -14.53 -8.48 11.65
N TYR A 227 -14.77 -7.18 11.50
CA TYR A 227 -13.90 -6.22 10.81
C TYR A 227 -13.55 -5.05 11.73
N LEU A 228 -12.59 -4.21 11.31
CA LEU A 228 -12.11 -3.12 12.15
C LEU A 228 -13.21 -2.10 12.49
N ALA A 229 -14.10 -1.79 11.56
CA ALA A 229 -15.25 -0.90 11.79
C ALA A 229 -16.53 -1.64 12.23
N GLY A 230 -16.40 -2.88 12.72
CA GLY A 230 -17.52 -3.69 13.22
C GLY A 230 -17.96 -4.76 12.24
N GLU A 231 -19.18 -4.62 11.69
CA GLU A 231 -19.83 -5.66 10.87
C GLU A 231 -19.51 -5.56 9.37
N TYR A 232 -18.94 -4.44 8.91
CA TYR A 232 -18.66 -4.19 7.49
C TYR A 232 -17.15 -4.13 7.22
N LEU A 233 -16.73 -4.69 6.07
CA LEU A 233 -15.38 -4.56 5.54
C LEU A 233 -15.20 -3.13 4.99
N THR A 234 -14.14 -2.44 5.43
CA THR A 234 -13.89 -1.03 5.09
C THR A 234 -12.48 -0.80 4.54
N GLU A 235 -12.18 0.44 4.13
CA GLU A 235 -10.82 0.83 3.74
C GLU A 235 -9.81 0.67 4.88
N ALA A 236 -10.24 0.75 6.16
CA ALA A 236 -9.36 0.51 7.30
C ALA A 236 -8.82 -0.93 7.28
N ASP A 237 -9.68 -1.90 6.97
CA ASP A 237 -9.31 -3.30 6.88
C ASP A 237 -8.31 -3.54 5.75
N VAL A 238 -8.57 -2.96 4.56
CA VAL A 238 -7.65 -3.04 3.41
C VAL A 238 -6.29 -2.42 3.74
N ARG A 239 -6.28 -1.27 4.44
CA ARG A 239 -5.05 -0.57 4.84
C ARG A 239 -4.23 -1.40 5.82
N LEU A 240 -4.85 -2.05 6.80
CA LEU A 240 -4.16 -2.94 7.74
C LEU A 240 -3.70 -4.24 7.06
N PHE A 241 -4.54 -4.84 6.22
CA PHE A 241 -4.29 -6.13 5.56
C PHE A 241 -2.97 -6.10 4.79
N THR A 242 -2.77 -5.03 4.03
CA THR A 242 -1.55 -4.86 3.23
C THR A 242 -0.28 -4.80 4.07
N THR A 243 -0.34 -4.42 5.34
CA THR A 243 0.79 -4.57 6.28
C THR A 243 0.86 -5.99 6.84
N LEU A 244 -0.24 -6.56 7.32
CA LEU A 244 -0.19 -7.86 8.01
C LEU A 244 0.14 -9.04 7.09
N ILE A 245 -0.29 -9.01 5.83
CA ILE A 245 0.08 -10.03 4.84
C ILE A 245 1.59 -10.11 4.58
N ARG A 246 2.33 -9.05 4.89
CA ARG A 246 3.79 -8.96 4.75
C ARG A 246 4.54 -9.22 6.06
N PHE A 247 3.85 -9.24 7.19
CA PHE A 247 4.48 -9.18 8.50
C PHE A 247 5.37 -10.39 8.76
N ASP A 248 4.81 -11.59 8.71
CA ASP A 248 5.56 -12.82 8.99
C ASP A 248 6.62 -13.11 7.92
N ALA A 249 6.32 -12.78 6.66
CA ALA A 249 7.20 -13.02 5.52
C ALA A 249 8.41 -12.05 5.45
N VAL A 250 8.29 -10.88 6.07
CA VAL A 250 9.28 -9.80 5.96
C VAL A 250 9.51 -9.13 7.31
N TYR A 251 8.53 -8.39 7.83
CA TYR A 251 8.75 -7.45 8.94
C TYR A 251 9.23 -8.13 10.22
N TYR A 252 8.75 -9.35 10.48
CA TYR A 252 9.15 -10.17 11.61
C TYR A 252 10.68 -10.35 11.68
N SER A 253 11.31 -10.71 10.55
CA SER A 253 12.76 -10.95 10.52
C SER A 253 13.54 -9.74 10.01
N HIS A 254 13.19 -9.22 8.83
CA HIS A 254 13.94 -8.15 8.14
C HIS A 254 13.93 -6.84 8.92
N PHE A 255 12.78 -6.45 9.48
CA PHE A 255 12.63 -5.24 10.29
C PHE A 255 12.72 -5.51 11.80
N LYS A 256 13.02 -6.75 12.19
CA LYS A 256 13.17 -7.18 13.59
C LYS A 256 11.91 -6.96 14.44
N CYS A 257 10.73 -6.83 13.86
CA CYS A 257 9.47 -6.79 14.61
C CYS A 257 9.10 -8.21 15.08
N ASN A 258 9.90 -8.78 15.99
CA ASN A 258 9.97 -10.22 16.23
C ASN A 258 9.41 -10.72 17.58
N LEU A 259 8.60 -9.93 18.30
CA LEU A 259 7.98 -10.40 19.55
C LEU A 259 7.07 -11.62 19.30
N ARG A 260 6.18 -11.51 18.31
CA ARG A 260 5.22 -12.54 17.88
C ARG A 260 4.98 -12.44 16.38
N ARG A 261 4.72 -13.58 15.73
CA ARG A 261 4.22 -13.61 14.36
C ARG A 261 2.72 -13.31 14.37
N ILE A 262 2.17 -12.83 13.26
CA ILE A 262 0.71 -12.72 13.09
C ILE A 262 0.06 -14.10 13.20
N ALA A 263 0.74 -15.16 12.74
CA ALA A 263 0.30 -16.54 12.95
C ALA A 263 0.15 -16.96 14.43
N ASP A 264 0.81 -16.26 15.37
CA ASP A 264 0.72 -16.54 16.81
C ASP A 264 -0.46 -15.81 17.50
N TYR A 265 -1.14 -14.93 16.78
CA TYR A 265 -2.35 -14.24 17.24
C TYR A 265 -3.60 -14.98 16.75
N ALA A 266 -4.54 -15.26 17.65
CA ALA A 266 -5.72 -16.06 17.31
C ALA A 266 -6.66 -15.29 16.38
N HIS A 267 -7.00 -14.04 16.69
CA HIS A 267 -7.99 -13.29 15.94
C HIS A 267 -7.39 -12.59 14.72
N LEU A 268 -6.20 -12.02 14.82
CA LEU A 268 -5.49 -11.41 13.68
C LEU A 268 -5.18 -12.44 12.59
N SER A 269 -4.75 -13.67 12.94
CA SER A 269 -4.48 -14.70 11.92
C SER A 269 -5.75 -15.19 11.22
N ASN A 270 -6.88 -15.30 11.93
CA ASN A 270 -8.17 -15.63 11.33
C ASN A 270 -8.70 -14.48 10.45
N TRP A 271 -8.57 -13.23 10.91
CA TRP A 271 -8.95 -12.04 10.14
C TRP A 271 -8.11 -11.90 8.86
N LEU A 272 -6.79 -12.11 8.96
CA LEU A 272 -5.89 -12.04 7.80
C LEU A 272 -6.24 -13.10 6.74
N ARG A 273 -6.59 -14.31 7.17
CA ARG A 273 -7.05 -15.40 6.29
C ARG A 273 -8.39 -15.08 5.64
N GLU A 274 -9.35 -14.54 6.39
CA GLU A 274 -10.62 -14.08 5.83
C GLU A 274 -10.41 -13.07 4.72
N LEU A 275 -9.63 -12.01 4.96
CA LEU A 275 -9.38 -10.98 3.96
C LEU A 275 -8.60 -11.50 2.75
N TYR A 276 -7.67 -12.44 2.94
CA TYR A 276 -6.98 -13.10 1.82
C TYR A 276 -7.95 -13.92 0.95
N GLN A 277 -8.96 -14.53 1.57
CA GLN A 277 -9.96 -15.38 0.91
C GLN A 277 -11.15 -14.60 0.32
N TRP A 278 -11.25 -13.29 0.55
CA TRP A 278 -12.21 -12.45 -0.16
C TRP A 278 -11.98 -12.55 -1.68
N PRO A 279 -13.05 -12.69 -2.49
CA PRO A 279 -12.92 -12.91 -3.93
C PRO A 279 -12.01 -11.89 -4.61
N GLY A 280 -10.98 -12.38 -5.31
CA GLY A 280 -10.01 -11.58 -6.06
C GLY A 280 -8.85 -10.99 -5.24
N VAL A 281 -8.87 -11.04 -3.90
CA VAL A 281 -7.79 -10.48 -3.06
C VAL A 281 -6.51 -11.31 -3.12
N ALA A 282 -6.62 -12.65 -3.10
CA ALA A 282 -5.45 -13.52 -3.21
C ALA A 282 -4.62 -13.24 -4.49
N GLU A 283 -5.27 -12.87 -5.59
CA GLU A 283 -4.61 -12.55 -6.88
C GLU A 283 -3.72 -11.30 -6.82
N THR A 284 -3.90 -10.43 -5.82
CA THR A 284 -3.10 -9.21 -5.68
C THR A 284 -1.84 -9.40 -4.83
N VAL A 285 -1.66 -10.60 -4.25
CA VAL A 285 -0.54 -10.95 -3.37
C VAL A 285 0.53 -11.73 -4.13
N ASP A 286 1.75 -11.19 -4.19
CA ASP A 286 2.90 -11.88 -4.77
C ASP A 286 4.07 -11.93 -3.78
N PHE A 287 4.31 -13.10 -3.19
CA PHE A 287 5.39 -13.29 -2.22
C PHE A 287 6.79 -13.28 -2.83
N ALA A 288 6.94 -13.56 -4.12
CA ALA A 288 8.23 -13.44 -4.79
C ALA A 288 8.62 -11.96 -4.90
N HIS A 289 7.69 -11.10 -5.35
CA HIS A 289 7.87 -9.66 -5.37
C HIS A 289 8.08 -9.09 -3.96
N ILE A 290 7.21 -9.45 -3.01
CA ILE A 290 7.30 -8.97 -1.62
C ILE A 290 8.68 -9.32 -1.05
N LYS A 291 9.05 -10.60 -0.98
CA LYS A 291 10.31 -11.00 -0.33
C LYS A 291 11.53 -10.53 -1.11
N GLY A 292 11.51 -10.66 -2.43
CA GLY A 292 12.59 -10.18 -3.31
C GLY A 292 12.88 -8.71 -3.09
N HIS A 293 11.84 -7.87 -3.05
CA HIS A 293 11.99 -6.45 -2.80
C HIS A 293 12.67 -6.17 -1.47
N TYR A 294 12.08 -6.60 -0.35
CA TYR A 294 12.57 -6.17 0.96
C TYR A 294 13.97 -6.70 1.27
N TYR A 295 14.22 -7.98 0.99
CA TYR A 295 15.49 -8.59 1.36
C TYR A 295 16.63 -8.21 0.41
N ALA A 296 16.37 -8.01 -0.88
CA ALA A 296 17.43 -7.71 -1.86
C ALA A 296 17.65 -6.20 -2.12
N SER A 297 16.65 -5.35 -1.88
CA SER A 297 16.75 -3.90 -2.12
C SER A 297 17.32 -3.14 -0.92
N HIS A 298 17.02 -3.56 0.30
CA HIS A 298 17.48 -2.88 1.53
C HIS A 298 18.87 -3.35 1.96
N ARG A 299 19.88 -3.10 1.13
CA ARG A 299 21.28 -3.51 1.36
C ARG A 299 21.89 -2.94 2.63
N THR A 300 21.38 -1.82 3.13
CA THR A 300 21.78 -1.22 4.41
C THR A 300 21.34 -2.06 5.63
N ILE A 301 20.22 -2.79 5.53
CA ILE A 301 19.71 -3.68 6.57
C ILE A 301 20.20 -5.12 6.36
N ASN A 302 20.21 -5.57 5.10
CA ASN A 302 20.61 -6.92 4.70
C ASN A 302 21.68 -6.84 3.60
N PRO A 303 22.98 -6.64 3.94
CA PRO A 303 24.05 -6.46 2.96
C PRO A 303 24.15 -7.59 1.93
N THR A 304 23.98 -8.83 2.40
CA THR A 304 24.08 -10.03 1.54
C THR A 304 22.95 -10.11 0.51
N GLY A 305 21.80 -9.48 0.79
CA GLY A 305 20.60 -9.56 -0.05
C GLY A 305 19.97 -10.95 -0.12
N ILE A 306 20.36 -11.87 0.78
CA ILE A 306 19.80 -13.22 0.81
C ILE A 306 18.31 -13.13 1.17
N VAL A 307 17.48 -13.80 0.38
CA VAL A 307 16.03 -13.91 0.59
C VAL A 307 15.76 -15.22 1.35
N PRO A 308 15.13 -15.18 2.55
CA PRO A 308 14.84 -16.39 3.30
C PRO A 308 13.79 -17.24 2.57
N LYS A 309 13.84 -18.56 2.74
CA LYS A 309 12.82 -19.47 2.20
C LYS A 309 11.50 -19.39 2.99
N GLY A 310 11.59 -19.30 4.32
CA GLY A 310 10.42 -19.25 5.20
C GLY A 310 9.85 -17.85 5.45
N PRO A 311 8.90 -17.74 6.40
CA PRO A 311 8.16 -18.85 7.00
C PRO A 311 7.12 -19.43 6.02
N LEU A 312 6.62 -20.64 6.30
CA LEU A 312 5.50 -21.22 5.56
C LEU A 312 4.23 -20.41 5.85
N GLN A 313 3.54 -19.99 4.81
CA GLN A 313 2.29 -19.24 4.88
C GLN A 313 1.13 -20.14 4.45
N ARG A 314 0.04 -20.17 5.22
CA ARG A 314 -1.17 -20.97 4.93
C ARG A 314 -2.42 -20.10 4.96
N PHE A 315 -2.46 -19.12 4.06
CA PHE A 315 -3.56 -18.15 4.02
C PHE A 315 -4.87 -18.72 3.44
N ASP A 316 -4.79 -19.87 2.78
CA ASP A 316 -5.87 -20.70 2.26
C ASP A 316 -6.54 -21.58 3.32
N ALA A 317 -5.94 -21.72 4.51
CA ALA A 317 -6.53 -22.50 5.60
C ALA A 317 -7.84 -21.87 6.11
N GLU A 318 -8.79 -22.69 6.56
CA GLU A 318 -10.08 -22.23 7.09
C GLU A 318 -9.91 -21.26 8.26
N HIS A 319 -10.74 -20.21 8.29
CA HIS A 319 -10.81 -19.25 9.38
C HIS A 319 -12.16 -19.33 10.12
N ASP A 320 -12.17 -18.94 11.39
CA ASP A 320 -13.37 -19.04 12.25
C ASP A 320 -14.27 -17.79 12.24
N ARG A 321 -13.92 -16.77 11.43
CA ARG A 321 -14.53 -15.43 11.47
C ARG A 321 -16.04 -15.38 11.22
N ALA A 322 -16.61 -16.42 10.61
CA ALA A 322 -18.05 -16.55 10.40
C ALA A 322 -18.87 -16.66 11.71
N ARG A 323 -18.22 -16.94 12.85
CA ARG A 323 -18.86 -16.91 14.18
C ARG A 323 -19.28 -15.50 14.62
N LEU A 324 -18.71 -14.44 14.00
CA LEU A 324 -19.01 -13.05 14.29
C LEU A 324 -19.94 -12.47 13.20
N THR A 325 -20.79 -11.52 13.59
CA THR A 325 -21.69 -10.85 12.64
C THR A 325 -20.89 -10.11 11.57
N GLY A 326 -21.17 -10.42 10.31
CA GLY A 326 -20.60 -9.75 9.14
C GLY A 326 -21.67 -9.47 8.10
N LYS A 327 -21.71 -8.24 7.62
CA LYS A 327 -22.66 -7.76 6.60
C LYS A 327 -22.01 -7.53 5.23
N GLY A 328 -20.76 -7.95 5.07
CA GLY A 328 -19.99 -7.79 3.82
C GLY A 328 -19.47 -6.36 3.69
N VAL A 329 -19.66 -5.75 2.52
CA VAL A 329 -19.31 -4.35 2.25
C VAL A 329 -20.60 -3.54 2.24
N TRP A 330 -20.53 -2.28 2.67
CA TRP A 330 -21.68 -1.38 2.65
C TRP A 330 -22.20 -1.18 1.21
N ASN A 331 -23.51 -1.03 1.05
CA ASN A 331 -24.17 -0.75 -0.23
C ASN A 331 -25.29 0.28 -0.03
#